data_AF-A0A507CP57-F1
#
_entry.id   AF-A0A507CP57-F1
#
_cell.length_a   1.000
_cell.length_b   1.000
_cell.length_c   1.000
_cell.angle_alpha   90.00
_cell.angle_beta   90.00
_cell.angle_gamma   90.00
#
_symmetry.space_group_name_H-M   'P 1'
#
loop_
_entity.id
_entity.type
_entity.pdbx_description
1 polymer ?
#
loop_
_entity_poly.entity_id
_entity_poly.type
_entity_poly.pdbx_seq_one_letter_code
_entity_poly.pdbx_strand_id
1 'polypeptide(L)'
;MEYSSTTAGSASVLSIGEIPYCAGLAASLRLSHKQNFPYFWRTNSNAGVGNRVHRILEHWRVSRVVIVYEKFNELSYLSHLDVLKSLQQNSILVLESFGLASSPTSTMYDHIVASMRKYSARYIVVLGSSDFSAAFINAMGVRGLVDNDHVYFGNNVPWPSQNATLLYGDQYFGYIRGYIQVSPFNSAREANYYKALKEVNQKMGINVTEFDVDFNNIFYFYDCVKAMAYGMDSLLEADSSTEMLVTRQLNPQMSYKHFQNTGYSGILGDPFTLDENGDVNIQTLYYSYSGDYYNNVIFAELEASGKRFSKYNMSAPIFFNVGSEPPVDGPQVLPTLTYDSGNMEGILLIAFICSGIAMALISGGVIFAFRVHSAIRSSSPPEMLLLCGGCSIVFVSLIGFLGTPDPFACTLRTSGIFMGFIFFATPLVCKTLKMWIIVTAGRRMKESEARQIVFKSRVAIAVIITIAV
;
A
#
# COMPACT_ATOMS: atom_id res chain seq x y z
N MET A 1 -12.19 20.71 28.32
CA MET A 1 -11.71 20.30 26.99
C MET A 1 -12.84 20.41 26.00
N GLU A 2 -12.53 20.86 24.78
CA GLU A 2 -13.48 21.02 23.70
C GLU A 2 -13.59 19.71 22.91
N TYR A 3 -14.80 19.18 22.76
CA TYR A 3 -15.06 17.94 22.01
C TYR A 3 -15.69 18.26 20.66
N SER A 4 -15.23 17.58 19.61
CA SER A 4 -15.74 17.79 18.24
C SER A 4 -17.26 17.63 18.12
N SER A 5 -17.87 16.74 18.89
CA SER A 5 -19.32 16.53 18.91
C SER A 5 -20.08 17.74 19.43
N THR A 6 -19.59 18.37 20.50
CA THR A 6 -20.15 19.61 21.06
C THR A 6 -19.89 20.79 20.13
N THR A 7 -18.67 20.92 19.60
CA THR A 7 -18.28 21.99 18.67
C THR A 7 -19.17 22.00 17.43
N ALA A 8 -19.55 20.84 16.88
CA ALA A 8 -20.43 20.78 15.72
C ALA A 8 -21.81 21.42 15.98
N GLY A 9 -22.38 21.20 17.16
CA GLY A 9 -23.64 21.84 17.55
C GLY A 9 -23.48 23.35 17.71
N SER A 10 -22.48 23.78 18.48
CA SER A 10 -22.20 25.20 18.71
C SER A 10 -21.88 25.95 17.42
N ALA A 11 -21.03 25.40 16.55
CA ALA A 11 -20.65 26.01 15.28
C ALA A 11 -21.84 26.15 14.32
N SER A 12 -22.76 25.20 14.31
CA SER A 12 -23.98 25.29 13.50
C SER A 12 -24.86 26.45 13.96
N VAL A 13 -25.14 26.53 15.28
CA VAL A 13 -25.97 27.60 15.84
C VAL A 13 -25.33 28.97 15.66
N LEU A 14 -24.03 29.10 15.95
CA LEU A 14 -23.30 30.36 15.80
C LEU A 14 -23.21 30.80 14.33
N SER A 15 -23.13 29.86 13.38
CA SER A 15 -23.15 30.19 11.96
C SER A 15 -24.49 30.78 11.49
N ILE A 16 -25.63 30.39 12.09
CA ILE A 16 -26.94 31.01 11.80
C ILE A 16 -26.96 32.47 12.26
N GLY A 17 -26.32 32.77 13.39
CA GLY A 17 -26.18 34.14 13.90
C GLY A 17 -25.03 34.94 13.30
N GLU A 18 -24.33 34.37 12.31
CA GLU A 18 -23.13 34.97 11.70
C GLU A 18 -22.06 35.33 12.73
N ILE A 19 -21.92 34.50 13.77
CA ILE A 19 -20.98 34.71 14.86
C ILE A 19 -19.71 33.91 14.58
N PRO A 20 -18.53 34.56 14.45
CA PRO A 20 -17.28 33.85 14.26
C PRO A 20 -16.98 32.93 15.44
N TYR A 21 -16.56 31.69 15.16
CA TYR A 21 -16.20 30.72 16.17
C TYR A 21 -14.91 29.98 15.78
N CYS A 22 -13.91 30.14 16.63
CA CYS A 22 -12.67 29.40 16.53
C CYS A 22 -12.61 28.28 17.57
N ALA A 23 -12.29 27.06 17.15
CA ALA A 23 -12.05 25.92 18.03
C ALA A 23 -10.56 25.58 18.15
N GLY A 24 -10.14 25.24 19.37
CA GLY A 24 -8.77 24.85 19.69
C GLY A 24 -8.52 23.35 19.50
N LEU A 25 -9.47 22.48 19.86
CA LEU A 25 -9.23 21.02 19.90
C LEU A 25 -10.22 20.18 19.08
N ALA A 26 -11.15 20.83 18.38
CA ALA A 26 -12.17 20.13 17.63
C ALA A 26 -11.65 19.63 16.26
N ALA A 27 -11.04 18.45 16.22
CA ALA A 27 -10.37 17.91 15.03
C ALA A 27 -11.27 17.13 14.02
N SER A 28 -12.59 16.98 14.24
CA SER A 28 -13.47 16.17 13.35
C SER A 28 -13.52 16.71 11.92
N LEU A 29 -13.32 15.84 10.91
CA LEU A 29 -13.36 16.19 9.49
C LEU A 29 -14.68 16.86 9.05
N ARG A 30 -15.78 16.57 9.73
CA ARG A 30 -17.08 17.20 9.48
C ARG A 30 -17.03 18.73 9.54
N LEU A 31 -16.21 19.29 10.43
CA LEU A 31 -16.14 20.73 10.68
C LEU A 31 -15.49 21.52 9.53
N SER A 32 -14.86 20.83 8.58
CA SER A 32 -14.33 21.42 7.35
C SER A 32 -15.44 21.77 6.34
N HIS A 33 -16.68 21.27 6.50
CA HIS A 33 -17.79 21.56 5.57
C HIS A 33 -18.37 22.98 5.74
N LYS A 34 -17.86 23.94 4.96
CA LYS A 34 -18.25 25.36 5.05
C LYS A 34 -19.66 25.71 4.62
N GLN A 35 -20.36 24.81 3.96
CA GLN A 35 -21.80 24.95 3.74
C GLN A 35 -22.59 24.88 5.07
N ASN A 36 -22.09 24.09 6.03
CA ASN A 36 -22.72 23.92 7.34
C ASN A 36 -22.13 24.85 8.40
N PHE A 37 -20.86 25.22 8.25
CA PHE A 37 -20.10 26.01 9.23
C PHE A 37 -19.36 27.21 8.61
N PRO A 38 -20.05 28.16 7.94
CA PRO A 38 -19.42 29.28 7.24
C PRO A 38 -18.69 30.29 8.14
N TYR A 39 -18.96 30.30 9.45
CA TYR A 39 -18.33 31.20 10.43
C TYR A 39 -17.35 30.47 11.36
N PHE A 40 -17.02 29.22 11.04
CA PHE A 40 -16.17 28.37 11.87
C PHE A 40 -14.78 28.20 11.29
N TRP A 41 -13.74 28.23 12.14
CA TRP A 41 -12.39 27.77 11.81
C TRP A 41 -11.74 27.14 13.03
N ARG A 42 -10.56 26.53 12.84
CA ARG A 42 -9.89 25.83 13.95
C ARG A 42 -8.38 25.75 13.80
N THR A 43 -7.73 25.65 14.95
CA THR A 43 -6.28 25.52 15.05
C THR A 43 -5.80 24.08 15.17
N ASN A 44 -6.70 23.10 15.33
CA ASN A 44 -6.37 21.68 15.32
C ASN A 44 -7.26 20.94 14.29
N SER A 45 -6.65 20.28 13.31
CA SER A 45 -7.38 19.59 12.25
C SER A 45 -6.76 18.24 11.87
N ASN A 46 -7.60 17.21 11.82
CA ASN A 46 -7.26 15.93 11.20
C ASN A 46 -7.49 15.91 9.69
N ALA A 47 -7.87 17.03 9.07
CA ALA A 47 -8.00 17.12 7.62
C ALA A 47 -6.70 16.71 6.92
N GLY A 48 -6.84 15.86 5.91
CA GLY A 48 -5.71 15.37 5.13
C GLY A 48 -4.84 14.31 5.83
N VAL A 49 -5.29 13.73 6.95
CA VAL A 49 -4.59 12.61 7.61
C VAL A 49 -4.32 11.45 6.64
N GLY A 50 -5.24 11.17 5.72
CA GLY A 50 -5.06 10.16 4.69
C GLY A 50 -3.88 10.46 3.77
N ASN A 51 -3.76 11.69 3.29
CA ASN A 51 -2.63 12.09 2.45
C ASN A 51 -1.31 12.05 3.23
N ARG A 52 -1.30 12.47 4.51
CA ARG A 52 -0.11 12.40 5.37
C ARG A 52 0.37 10.96 5.59
N VAL A 53 -0.56 10.02 5.79
CA VAL A 53 -0.27 8.59 5.87
C VAL A 53 0.23 8.04 4.54
N HIS A 54 -0.44 8.37 3.44
CA HIS A 54 0.00 7.96 2.10
C HIS A 54 1.44 8.39 1.80
N ARG A 55 1.79 9.65 2.07
CA ARG A 55 3.11 10.21 1.74
C ARG A 55 4.26 9.46 2.40
N ILE A 56 4.11 9.07 3.66
CA ILE A 56 5.17 8.33 4.35
C ILE A 56 5.27 6.89 3.85
N LEU A 57 4.15 6.25 3.52
CA LEU A 57 4.12 4.92 2.91
C LEU A 57 4.73 4.92 1.50
N GLU A 58 4.43 5.93 0.69
CA GLU A 58 5.03 6.16 -0.63
C GLU A 58 6.55 6.28 -0.51
N HIS A 59 7.03 7.05 0.47
CA HIS A 59 8.47 7.19 0.73
C HIS A 59 9.14 5.86 1.08
N TRP A 60 8.50 5.03 1.91
CA TRP A 60 8.99 3.70 2.27
C TRP A 60 8.74 2.63 1.21
N ARG A 61 8.11 2.98 0.07
CA ARG A 61 7.70 2.05 -0.99
C ARG A 61 6.78 0.93 -0.49
N VAL A 62 5.90 1.27 0.44
CA VAL A 62 4.91 0.36 1.00
C VAL A 62 3.68 0.36 0.11
N SER A 63 3.28 -0.82 -0.32
CA SER A 63 2.13 -1.03 -1.21
C SER A 63 0.95 -1.70 -0.50
N ARG A 64 1.13 -2.18 0.74
CA ARG A 64 0.13 -2.98 1.46
C ARG A 64 0.04 -2.58 2.93
N VAL A 65 -1.18 -2.35 3.43
CA VAL A 65 -1.40 -2.00 4.84
C VAL A 65 -2.64 -2.68 5.42
N VAL A 66 -2.70 -2.76 6.74
CA VAL A 66 -3.92 -3.04 7.52
C VAL A 66 -4.30 -1.78 8.29
N ILE A 67 -5.59 -1.48 8.38
CA ILE A 67 -6.09 -0.36 9.19
C ILE A 67 -6.84 -0.93 10.40
N VAL A 68 -6.57 -0.38 11.58
CA VAL A 68 -7.32 -0.66 12.80
C VAL A 68 -7.83 0.67 13.34
N TYR A 69 -9.13 0.76 13.63
CA TYR A 69 -9.72 2.00 14.08
C TYR A 69 -10.76 1.83 15.19
N GLU A 70 -10.91 2.86 16.01
CA GLU A 70 -11.92 2.94 17.07
C GLU A 70 -13.29 3.29 16.46
N LYS A 71 -14.15 2.28 16.27
CA LYS A 71 -15.39 2.33 15.48
C LYS A 71 -16.42 3.33 16.01
N PHE A 72 -16.56 3.45 17.33
CA PHE A 72 -17.59 4.29 17.96
C PHE A 72 -17.10 5.70 18.28
N ASN A 73 -15.84 6.02 17.97
CA ASN A 73 -15.28 7.35 18.11
C ASN A 73 -15.38 8.08 16.76
N GLU A 74 -16.17 9.15 16.68
CA GLU A 74 -16.42 9.89 15.42
C GLU A 74 -15.12 10.32 14.73
N LEU A 75 -14.17 10.88 15.49
CA LEU A 75 -12.90 11.37 14.96
C LEU A 75 -12.10 10.22 14.31
N SER A 76 -12.07 9.07 14.98
CA SER A 76 -11.33 7.89 14.54
C SER A 76 -11.98 7.25 13.31
N TYR A 77 -13.31 7.14 13.32
CA TYR A 77 -14.07 6.63 12.17
C TYR A 77 -13.91 7.50 10.93
N LEU A 78 -14.04 8.83 11.07
CA LEU A 78 -13.85 9.75 9.95
C LEU A 78 -12.40 9.76 9.45
N SER A 79 -11.41 9.70 10.35
CA SER A 79 -10.00 9.56 9.98
C SER A 79 -9.76 8.26 9.20
N HIS A 80 -10.40 7.15 9.59
CA HIS A 80 -10.34 5.89 8.85
C HIS A 80 -10.88 6.05 7.42
N LEU A 81 -12.01 6.74 7.22
CA LEU A 81 -12.55 6.96 5.88
C LEU A 81 -11.61 7.80 5.00
N ASP A 82 -11.00 8.84 5.58
CA ASP A 82 -10.02 9.68 4.87
C ASP A 82 -8.76 8.91 4.48
N VAL A 83 -8.20 8.13 5.42
CA VAL A 83 -7.05 7.24 5.16
C VAL A 83 -7.39 6.21 4.09
N LEU A 84 -8.50 5.48 4.25
CA LEU A 84 -8.92 4.45 3.30
C LEU A 84 -9.07 5.03 1.88
N LYS A 85 -9.75 6.18 1.75
CA LYS A 85 -9.94 6.86 0.47
C LYS A 85 -8.60 7.26 -0.15
N SER A 86 -7.71 7.88 0.64
CA SER A 86 -6.41 8.34 0.16
C SER A 86 -5.52 7.19 -0.31
N LEU A 87 -5.48 6.09 0.45
CA LEU A 87 -4.69 4.90 0.08
C LEU A 87 -5.21 4.24 -1.19
N GLN A 88 -6.54 4.09 -1.33
CA GLN A 88 -7.15 3.52 -2.53
C GLN A 88 -6.89 4.38 -3.78
N GLN A 89 -6.94 5.71 -3.65
CA GLN A 89 -6.64 6.63 -4.75
C GLN A 89 -5.19 6.57 -5.22
N ASN A 90 -4.26 6.17 -4.33
CA ASN A 90 -2.84 6.09 -4.63
C ASN A 90 -2.34 4.64 -4.76
N SER A 91 -3.23 3.70 -5.09
CA SER A 91 -2.89 2.29 -5.36
C SER A 91 -2.19 1.54 -4.21
N ILE A 92 -2.38 1.97 -2.96
CA ILE A 92 -1.98 1.20 -1.78
C ILE A 92 -3.11 0.24 -1.42
N LEU A 93 -2.80 -1.06 -1.41
CA LEU A 93 -3.73 -2.13 -1.11
C LEU A 93 -4.00 -2.18 0.40
N VAL A 94 -5.22 -1.82 0.80
CA VAL A 94 -5.71 -2.07 2.16
C VAL A 94 -6.16 -3.53 2.25
N LEU A 95 -5.38 -4.35 2.95
CA LEU A 95 -5.60 -5.78 3.11
C LEU A 95 -6.87 -6.07 3.91
N GLU A 96 -7.04 -5.34 5.01
CA GLU A 96 -8.21 -5.42 5.88
C GLU A 96 -8.35 -4.14 6.73
N SER A 97 -9.58 -3.80 7.10
CA SER A 97 -9.90 -2.71 8.03
C SER A 97 -10.69 -3.23 9.22
N PHE A 98 -10.12 -3.16 10.42
CA PHE A 98 -10.75 -3.63 11.66
C PHE A 98 -11.36 -2.47 12.44
N GLY A 99 -12.69 -2.42 12.51
CA GLY A 99 -13.42 -1.49 13.37
C GLY A 99 -13.67 -2.08 14.75
N LEU A 100 -13.03 -1.50 15.77
CA LEU A 100 -13.04 -2.00 17.15
C LEU A 100 -13.83 -1.08 18.09
N ALA A 101 -14.48 -1.66 19.11
CA ALA A 101 -14.99 -0.87 20.22
C ALA A 101 -13.83 -0.30 21.07
N SER A 102 -14.10 0.67 21.95
CA SER A 102 -13.06 1.23 22.85
C SER A 102 -12.48 0.18 23.81
N SER A 103 -13.23 -0.89 24.11
CA SER A 103 -12.78 -2.02 24.92
C SER A 103 -13.08 -3.35 24.20
N PRO A 104 -12.24 -3.75 23.23
CA PRO A 104 -12.41 -5.00 22.49
C PRO A 104 -12.21 -6.22 23.39
N THR A 105 -12.88 -7.32 23.06
CA THR A 105 -12.65 -8.62 23.72
C THR A 105 -11.30 -9.21 23.30
N SER A 106 -10.69 -10.02 24.17
CA SER A 106 -9.45 -10.75 23.85
C SER A 106 -9.56 -11.56 22.55
N THR A 107 -10.71 -12.19 22.32
CA THR A 107 -11.00 -12.97 21.11
C THR A 107 -10.94 -12.15 19.82
N MET A 108 -11.28 -10.86 19.88
CA MET A 108 -11.19 -9.96 18.74
C MET A 108 -9.74 -9.68 18.38
N TYR A 109 -8.87 -9.49 19.37
CA TYR A 109 -7.43 -9.34 19.16
C TYR A 109 -6.79 -10.63 18.62
N ASP A 110 -7.24 -11.79 19.09
CA ASP A 110 -6.78 -13.09 18.58
C ASP A 110 -7.15 -13.26 17.10
N HIS A 111 -8.35 -12.84 16.72
CA HIS A 111 -8.79 -12.82 15.32
C HIS A 111 -7.93 -11.88 14.46
N ILE A 112 -7.66 -10.66 14.93
CA ILE A 112 -6.80 -9.70 14.23
C ILE A 112 -5.41 -10.28 14.01
N VAL A 113 -4.80 -10.88 15.05
CA VAL A 113 -3.48 -11.51 14.94
C VAL A 113 -3.48 -12.66 13.93
N ALA A 114 -4.53 -13.51 13.95
CA ALA A 114 -4.66 -14.58 12.97
C ALA A 114 -4.78 -14.03 11.54
N SER A 115 -5.57 -12.98 11.32
CA SER A 115 -5.70 -12.32 10.02
C SER A 115 -4.38 -11.67 9.56
N MET A 116 -3.72 -10.89 10.41
CA MET A 116 -2.44 -10.24 10.08
C MET A 116 -1.37 -11.25 9.69
N ARG A 117 -1.26 -12.38 10.42
CA ARG A 117 -0.36 -13.48 10.08
C ARG A 117 -0.74 -14.12 8.74
N LYS A 118 -2.03 -14.39 8.51
CA LYS A 118 -2.53 -14.97 7.25
C LYS A 118 -2.20 -14.09 6.04
N TYR A 119 -2.30 -12.78 6.17
CA TYR A 119 -1.99 -11.85 5.09
C TYR A 119 -0.50 -11.45 5.01
N SER A 120 0.31 -11.86 6.00
CA SER A 120 1.67 -11.36 6.22
C SER A 120 1.70 -9.82 6.24
N ALA A 121 0.74 -9.22 6.95
CA ALA A 121 0.59 -7.78 7.04
C ALA A 121 1.62 -7.19 8.01
N ARG A 122 2.43 -6.25 7.52
CA ARG A 122 3.55 -5.68 8.28
C ARG A 122 3.39 -4.20 8.62
N TYR A 123 2.55 -3.47 7.88
CA TYR A 123 2.27 -2.07 8.13
C TYR A 123 0.84 -1.92 8.68
N ILE A 124 0.73 -1.42 9.92
CA ILE A 124 -0.53 -1.29 10.63
C ILE A 124 -0.79 0.19 10.95
N VAL A 125 -1.86 0.72 10.36
CA VAL A 125 -2.36 2.06 10.66
C VAL A 125 -3.33 1.97 11.85
N VAL A 126 -3.03 2.65 12.95
CA VAL A 126 -3.86 2.67 14.16
C VAL A 126 -4.54 4.03 14.30
N LEU A 127 -5.87 4.06 14.25
CA LEU A 127 -6.67 5.29 14.28
C LEU A 127 -7.64 5.26 15.46
N GLY A 128 -7.32 5.98 16.53
CA GLY A 128 -8.09 5.90 17.76
C GLY A 128 -7.70 6.98 18.76
N SER A 129 -8.40 7.03 19.88
CA SER A 129 -7.92 7.75 21.07
C SER A 129 -6.56 7.23 21.57
N SER A 130 -5.90 7.99 22.45
CA SER A 130 -4.65 7.58 23.07
C SER A 130 -4.82 6.31 23.92
N ASP A 131 -5.93 6.20 24.66
CA ASP A 131 -6.30 4.99 25.42
C ASP A 131 -6.49 3.78 24.51
N PHE A 132 -7.22 3.95 23.40
CA PHE A 132 -7.43 2.88 22.41
C PHE A 132 -6.12 2.41 21.81
N SER A 133 -5.28 3.36 21.37
CA SER A 133 -3.98 3.07 20.75
C SER A 133 -3.07 2.33 21.74
N ALA A 134 -3.08 2.74 23.01
CA ALA A 134 -2.34 2.08 24.08
C ALA A 134 -2.82 0.64 24.33
N ALA A 135 -4.14 0.44 24.47
CA ALA A 135 -4.73 -0.88 24.68
C ALA A 135 -4.46 -1.82 23.49
N PHE A 136 -4.58 -1.31 22.26
CA PHE A 136 -4.31 -2.07 21.04
C PHE A 136 -2.84 -2.50 20.95
N ILE A 137 -1.88 -1.58 21.15
CA ILE A 137 -0.45 -1.91 21.10
C ILE A 137 -0.07 -2.90 22.19
N ASN A 138 -0.57 -2.73 23.41
CA ASN A 138 -0.35 -3.70 24.48
C ASN A 138 -0.90 -5.09 24.10
N ALA A 139 -2.10 -5.15 23.53
CA ALA A 139 -2.72 -6.41 23.11
C ALA A 139 -1.93 -7.12 21.99
N MET A 140 -1.32 -6.36 21.07
CA MET A 140 -0.44 -6.90 20.03
C MET A 140 0.91 -7.36 20.59
N GLY A 141 1.48 -6.59 21.53
CA GLY A 141 2.74 -6.92 22.21
C GLY A 141 2.66 -8.23 22.98
N VAL A 142 1.60 -8.41 23.78
CA VAL A 142 1.35 -9.67 24.52
C VAL A 142 1.20 -10.89 23.59
N ARG A 143 0.80 -10.67 22.33
CA ARG A 143 0.63 -11.72 21.32
C ARG A 143 1.86 -11.92 20.42
N GLY A 144 2.94 -11.20 20.69
CA GLY A 144 4.18 -11.26 19.91
C GLY A 144 4.00 -10.77 18.48
N LEU A 145 3.18 -9.73 18.27
CA LEU A 145 3.06 -9.05 16.97
C LEU A 145 3.77 -7.69 16.94
N VAL A 146 4.28 -7.23 18.09
CA VAL A 146 5.21 -6.11 18.15
C VAL A 146 6.62 -6.68 18.11
N ASP A 147 7.23 -6.62 16.93
CA ASP A 147 8.53 -7.21 16.62
C ASP A 147 9.27 -6.41 15.53
N ASN A 148 10.37 -6.96 15.00
CA ASN A 148 11.20 -6.31 13.98
C ASN A 148 10.54 -6.25 12.58
N ASP A 149 9.51 -7.05 12.32
CA ASP A 149 8.85 -7.16 11.02
C ASP A 149 7.60 -6.27 10.90
N HIS A 150 7.06 -5.78 12.02
CA HIS A 150 5.84 -4.98 12.05
C HIS A 150 6.11 -3.50 12.37
N VAL A 151 5.46 -2.62 11.62
CA VAL A 151 5.47 -1.17 11.81
C VAL A 151 4.08 -0.71 12.19
N TYR A 152 3.99 -0.09 13.37
CA TYR A 152 2.76 0.52 13.87
C TYR A 152 2.86 2.02 13.76
N PHE A 153 1.86 2.66 13.17
CA PHE A 153 1.79 4.10 13.17
C PHE A 153 0.37 4.60 13.22
N GLY A 154 0.17 5.76 13.84
CA GLY A 154 -1.17 6.27 14.11
C GLY A 154 -1.24 7.77 14.31
N ASN A 155 -2.46 8.27 14.43
CA ASN A 155 -2.73 9.70 14.59
C ASN A 155 -2.62 10.20 16.03
N ASN A 156 -2.50 9.30 17.01
CA ASN A 156 -2.35 9.62 18.43
C ASN A 156 -1.22 8.82 19.06
N VAL A 157 -0.67 9.37 20.14
CA VAL A 157 0.29 8.65 20.99
C VAL A 157 -0.43 7.50 21.72
N PRO A 158 0.15 6.30 21.83
CA PRO A 158 -0.35 5.25 22.70
C PRO A 158 -0.03 5.63 24.16
N TRP A 159 -0.73 6.62 24.70
CA TRP A 159 -0.58 7.09 26.09
C TRP A 159 -1.93 6.92 26.80
N PRO A 160 -2.10 5.90 27.64
CA PRO A 160 -3.33 5.72 28.39
C PRO A 160 -3.52 6.87 29.40
N SER A 161 -4.77 7.20 29.67
CA SER A 161 -5.20 8.18 30.68
C SER A 161 -4.79 7.79 32.11
N GLN A 162 -4.61 6.49 32.35
CA GLN A 162 -4.09 5.93 33.59
C GLN A 162 -2.58 5.71 33.50
N ASN A 163 -1.92 5.51 34.63
CA ASN A 163 -0.50 5.17 34.64
C ASN A 163 -0.26 3.84 33.88
N ALA A 164 0.53 3.90 32.81
CA ALA A 164 0.77 2.76 31.93
C ALA A 164 1.45 1.58 32.63
N THR A 165 2.39 1.84 33.54
CA THR A 165 3.03 0.78 34.36
C THR A 165 1.99 0.06 35.22
N LEU A 166 1.06 0.80 35.84
CA LEU A 166 0.01 0.18 36.65
C LEU A 166 -1.00 -0.61 35.80
N LEU A 167 -1.32 -0.12 34.60
CA LEU A 167 -2.35 -0.73 33.74
C LEU A 167 -1.82 -1.93 32.94
N TYR A 168 -0.59 -1.86 32.43
CA TYR A 168 -0.03 -2.80 31.48
C TYR A 168 1.31 -3.42 31.91
N GLY A 169 1.93 -2.93 32.99
CA GLY A 169 3.29 -3.32 33.42
C GLY A 169 4.40 -2.61 32.65
N ASP A 170 5.64 -2.74 33.13
CA ASP A 170 6.80 -2.05 32.54
C ASP A 170 7.15 -2.53 31.12
N GLN A 171 6.77 -3.76 30.76
CA GLN A 171 6.95 -4.30 29.40
C GLN A 171 6.22 -3.48 28.33
N TYR A 172 5.21 -2.70 28.72
CA TYR A 172 4.44 -1.86 27.81
C TYR A 172 5.32 -0.87 27.04
N PHE A 173 6.33 -0.29 27.69
CA PHE A 173 7.23 0.66 27.03
C PHE A 173 8.10 -0.03 25.98
N GLY A 174 8.41 -1.31 26.17
CA GLY A 174 9.01 -2.15 25.14
C GLY A 174 8.10 -2.30 23.90
N TYR A 175 6.77 -2.37 24.08
CA TYR A 175 5.81 -2.52 22.98
C TYR A 175 5.56 -1.24 22.18
N ILE A 176 5.80 -0.06 22.74
CA ILE A 176 5.65 1.20 21.99
C ILE A 176 6.94 1.60 21.25
N ARG A 177 8.05 0.87 21.44
CA ARG A 177 9.28 1.11 20.69
C ARG A 177 9.02 1.02 19.19
N GLY A 178 9.47 2.01 18.43
CA GLY A 178 9.26 2.08 16.99
C GLY A 178 7.81 2.38 16.58
N TYR A 179 6.91 2.68 17.52
CA TYR A 179 5.60 3.23 17.18
C TYR A 179 5.80 4.62 16.55
N ILE A 180 5.11 4.89 15.45
CA ILE A 180 5.24 6.16 14.75
C ILE A 180 3.96 6.98 14.90
N GLN A 181 4.05 8.19 15.46
CA GLN A 181 2.93 9.11 15.54
C GLN A 181 2.99 10.11 14.39
N VAL A 182 1.87 10.24 13.67
CA VAL A 182 1.63 11.26 12.65
C VAL A 182 0.87 12.41 13.32
N SER A 183 1.55 13.52 13.57
CA SER A 183 0.96 14.67 14.28
C SER A 183 1.06 15.96 13.47
N PRO A 184 -0.03 16.70 13.24
CA PRO A 184 0.02 18.04 12.68
C PRO A 184 0.48 19.01 13.78
N PHE A 185 1.78 19.27 13.84
CA PHE A 185 2.41 20.05 14.90
C PHE A 185 3.62 20.81 14.34
N ASN A 186 3.97 21.96 14.92
CA ASN A 186 5.22 22.66 14.59
C ASN A 186 6.35 22.19 15.52
N SER A 187 7.39 21.56 14.96
CA SER A 187 8.43 20.83 15.71
C SER A 187 9.36 21.75 16.46
N ALA A 188 9.55 22.95 15.93
CA ALA A 188 10.46 23.89 16.49
C ALA A 188 9.70 24.63 17.58
N ARG A 189 10.12 24.45 18.84
CA ARG A 189 9.85 25.40 19.92
C ARG A 189 10.52 26.72 19.52
N GLU A 190 9.90 27.43 18.60
CA GLU A 190 10.41 28.63 17.97
C GLU A 190 10.34 29.81 18.93
N ALA A 191 10.90 30.94 18.52
CA ALA A 191 10.84 32.18 19.29
C ALA A 191 9.39 32.54 19.68
N ASN A 192 8.41 32.27 18.80
CA ASN A 192 6.99 32.52 19.06
C ASN A 192 6.42 31.63 20.17
N TYR A 193 6.84 30.37 20.27
CA TYR A 193 6.41 29.47 21.34
C TYR A 193 6.84 30.01 22.72
N TYR A 194 8.14 30.31 22.88
CA TYR A 194 8.65 30.82 24.16
C TYR A 194 8.15 32.23 24.49
N LYS A 195 7.92 33.07 23.46
CA LYS A 195 7.27 34.36 23.62
C LYS A 195 5.85 34.19 24.18
N ALA A 196 5.04 33.31 23.60
CA ALA A 196 3.69 33.02 24.06
C ALA A 196 3.69 32.43 25.49
N LEU A 197 4.58 31.48 25.78
CA LEU A 197 4.73 30.91 27.12
C LEU A 197 5.05 31.99 28.16
N LYS A 198 5.98 32.91 27.83
CA LYS A 198 6.31 34.04 28.69
C LYS A 198 5.11 34.98 28.89
N GLU A 199 4.36 35.30 27.83
CA GLU A 199 3.15 36.12 27.92
C GLU A 199 2.09 35.46 28.83
N VAL A 200 1.88 34.15 28.70
CA VAL A 200 0.94 33.38 29.54
C VAL A 200 1.37 33.41 31.00
N ASN A 201 2.65 33.12 31.29
CA ASN A 201 3.19 33.14 32.65
C ASN A 201 3.07 34.53 33.29
N GLN A 202 3.38 35.58 32.54
CA GLN A 202 3.25 36.95 33.01
C GLN A 202 1.80 37.33 33.34
N LYS A 203 0.83 36.94 32.50
CA LYS A 203 -0.59 37.28 32.69
C LYS A 203 -1.26 36.46 33.78
N MET A 204 -0.93 35.17 33.89
CA MET A 204 -1.57 34.27 34.84
C MET A 204 -0.97 34.37 36.24
N GLY A 205 0.24 34.92 36.38
CA GLY A 205 0.95 34.98 37.66
C GLY A 205 1.34 33.62 38.22
N ILE A 206 1.34 32.58 37.38
CA ILE A 206 1.77 31.21 37.71
C ILE A 206 2.87 30.78 36.73
N ASN A 207 3.71 29.85 37.17
CA ASN A 207 4.75 29.27 36.34
C ASN A 207 4.19 28.06 35.56
N VAL A 208 3.53 28.32 34.44
CA VAL A 208 3.16 27.31 33.45
C VAL A 208 4.45 26.78 32.82
N THR A 209 4.61 25.46 32.85
CA THR A 209 5.74 24.76 32.24
C THR A 209 5.41 24.37 30.79
N GLU A 210 6.44 23.97 30.04
CA GLU A 210 6.26 23.43 28.69
C GLU A 210 5.41 22.16 28.71
N PHE A 211 5.56 21.32 29.74
CA PHE A 211 4.72 20.15 29.94
C PHE A 211 3.25 20.52 30.11
N ASP A 212 2.94 21.57 30.88
CA ASP A 212 1.56 22.03 31.05
C ASP A 212 0.96 22.53 29.74
N VAL A 213 1.76 23.23 28.92
CA VAL A 213 1.34 23.72 27.59
C VAL A 213 1.07 22.56 26.64
N ASP A 214 1.97 21.59 26.57
CA ASP A 214 1.88 20.45 25.67
C ASP A 214 0.73 19.51 26.09
N PHE A 215 0.63 19.19 27.39
CA PHE A 215 -0.40 18.30 27.94
C PHE A 215 -1.81 18.88 27.80
N ASN A 216 -1.98 20.18 28.07
CA ASN A 216 -3.28 20.84 27.98
C ASN A 216 -3.56 21.44 26.59
N ASN A 217 -2.62 21.29 25.65
CA ASN A 217 -2.72 21.78 24.29
C ASN A 217 -3.03 23.30 24.21
N ILE A 218 -2.40 24.09 25.10
CA ILE A 218 -2.71 25.52 25.29
C ILE A 218 -2.45 26.35 24.02
N PHE A 219 -1.42 26.00 23.25
CA PHE A 219 -1.01 26.73 22.06
C PHE A 219 -2.11 26.78 20.98
N TYR A 220 -2.94 25.75 20.82
CA TYR A 220 -4.06 25.79 19.89
C TYR A 220 -5.08 26.86 20.26
N PHE A 221 -5.42 26.99 21.54
CA PHE A 221 -6.33 28.04 22.02
C PHE A 221 -5.70 29.43 21.95
N TYR A 222 -4.40 29.52 22.23
CA TYR A 222 -3.67 30.78 22.16
C TYR A 222 -3.72 31.38 20.75
N ASP A 223 -3.35 30.59 19.73
CA ASP A 223 -3.39 31.05 18.33
C ASP A 223 -4.82 31.32 17.86
N CYS A 224 -5.78 30.55 18.34
CA CYS A 224 -7.20 30.72 18.03
C CYS A 224 -7.72 32.10 18.48
N VAL A 225 -7.42 32.51 19.72
CA VAL A 225 -7.80 33.82 20.26
C VAL A 225 -7.04 34.95 19.58
N LYS A 226 -5.73 34.78 19.33
CA LYS A 226 -4.92 35.81 18.67
C LYS A 226 -5.35 36.01 17.21
N ALA A 227 -5.60 34.94 16.46
CA ALA A 227 -6.12 35.03 15.09
C ALA A 227 -7.48 35.75 15.06
N MET A 228 -8.38 35.45 16.02
CA MET A 228 -9.65 36.14 16.14
C MET A 228 -9.46 37.64 16.42
N ALA A 229 -8.57 38.01 17.34
CA ALA A 229 -8.30 39.41 17.67
C ALA A 229 -7.72 40.19 16.48
N TYR A 230 -6.74 39.63 15.77
CA TYR A 230 -6.16 40.25 14.57
C TYR A 230 -7.19 40.37 13.44
N GLY A 231 -8.08 39.38 13.26
CA GLY A 231 -9.15 39.47 12.28
C GLY A 231 -10.19 40.53 12.63
N MET A 232 -10.54 40.71 13.91
CA MET A 232 -11.43 41.79 14.32
C MET A 232 -10.79 43.17 14.15
N ASP A 233 -9.49 43.29 14.45
CA ASP A 233 -8.72 44.52 14.26
C ASP A 233 -8.69 44.93 12.78
N SER A 234 -8.42 43.98 11.87
CA SER A 234 -8.39 44.27 10.43
C SER A 234 -9.75 44.67 9.85
N LEU A 235 -10.88 44.29 10.46
CA LEU A 235 -12.19 44.81 10.08
C LEU A 235 -12.35 46.28 10.43
N LEU A 236 -11.83 46.69 11.59
CA LEU A 236 -11.93 48.08 12.06
C LEU A 236 -11.04 49.03 11.25
N GLU A 237 -9.93 48.55 10.70
CA GLU A 237 -9.07 49.36 9.82
C GLU A 237 -9.71 49.65 8.45
N ALA A 238 -10.67 48.84 8.00
CA ALA A 238 -11.32 48.96 6.69
C ALA A 238 -12.56 49.87 6.71
N ASP A 239 -12.39 51.12 7.17
CA ASP A 239 -13.46 52.15 7.28
C ASP A 239 -14.67 51.75 8.17
N SER A 240 -14.50 50.75 9.04
CA SER A 240 -15.55 50.32 9.97
C SER A 240 -15.36 50.94 11.35
N SER A 241 -16.44 51.08 12.11
CA SER A 241 -16.38 51.58 13.49
C SER A 241 -16.64 50.49 14.52
N THR A 242 -16.19 50.71 15.76
CA THR A 242 -16.53 49.85 16.90
C THR A 242 -18.04 49.75 17.12
N GLU A 243 -18.79 50.80 16.76
CA GLU A 243 -20.25 50.80 16.82
C GLU A 243 -20.87 49.80 15.84
N MET A 244 -20.31 49.65 14.64
CA MET A 244 -20.74 48.64 13.67
C MET A 244 -20.49 47.22 14.17
N LEU A 245 -19.41 47.01 14.94
CA LEU A 245 -19.12 45.74 15.59
C LEU A 245 -20.15 45.43 16.70
N VAL A 246 -20.42 46.40 17.58
CA VAL A 246 -21.38 46.26 18.69
C VAL A 246 -22.80 46.02 18.18
N THR A 247 -23.19 46.73 17.13
CA THR A 247 -24.50 46.59 16.47
C THR A 247 -24.57 45.42 15.48
N ARG A 248 -23.51 44.60 15.40
CA ARG A 248 -23.41 43.39 14.56
C ARG A 248 -23.54 43.64 13.05
N GLN A 249 -23.34 44.88 12.59
CA GLN A 249 -23.37 45.21 11.17
C GLN A 249 -22.22 44.55 10.39
N LEU A 250 -21.13 44.20 11.09
CA LEU A 250 -19.96 43.54 10.49
C LEU A 250 -20.04 42.00 10.50
N ASN A 251 -21.04 41.40 11.16
CA ASN A 251 -21.16 39.94 11.26
C ASN A 251 -21.12 39.23 9.89
N PRO A 252 -21.82 39.70 8.83
CA PRO A 252 -21.76 39.05 7.51
C PRO A 252 -20.35 38.94 6.91
N GLN A 253 -19.42 39.80 7.36
CA GLN A 253 -18.03 39.82 6.88
C GLN A 253 -17.13 38.87 7.69
N MET A 254 -17.56 38.41 8.87
CA MET A 254 -16.78 37.58 9.79
C MET A 254 -16.78 36.08 9.44
N SER A 255 -16.97 35.74 8.18
CA SER A 255 -16.84 34.33 7.73
C SER A 255 -15.41 33.83 7.97
N TYR A 256 -15.21 32.50 7.95
CA TYR A 256 -13.87 31.91 8.11
C TYR A 256 -12.83 32.48 7.13
N LYS A 257 -13.27 32.95 5.95
CA LYS A 257 -12.41 33.55 4.92
C LYS A 257 -11.69 34.80 5.41
N HIS A 258 -12.37 35.60 6.22
CA HIS A 258 -11.78 36.80 6.80
C HIS A 258 -10.61 36.47 7.74
N PHE A 259 -10.69 35.33 8.40
CA PHE A 259 -9.65 34.86 9.33
C PHE A 259 -8.57 34.00 8.67
N GLN A 260 -8.60 33.77 7.35
CA GLN A 260 -7.63 32.91 6.66
C GLN A 260 -6.20 33.46 6.68
N ASN A 261 -6.06 34.78 6.59
CA ASN A 261 -4.77 35.45 6.57
C ASN A 261 -4.87 36.81 7.27
N THR A 262 -4.79 36.77 8.60
CA THR A 262 -4.89 37.97 9.44
C THR A 262 -3.56 38.70 9.61
N GLY A 263 -2.47 38.21 8.99
CA GLY A 263 -1.11 38.71 9.23
C GLY A 263 -0.53 38.34 10.60
N TYR A 264 -1.24 37.53 11.40
CA TYR A 264 -0.78 37.06 12.70
C TYR A 264 0.40 36.08 12.55
N SER A 265 1.44 36.30 13.35
CA SER A 265 2.60 35.41 13.51
C SER A 265 2.35 34.50 14.72
N GLY A 266 1.99 33.24 14.46
CA GLY A 266 1.50 32.30 15.48
C GLY A 266 2.56 31.33 15.99
N ILE A 267 2.14 30.51 16.96
CA ILE A 267 2.94 29.38 17.47
C ILE A 267 2.92 28.22 16.46
N LEU A 268 1.76 27.96 15.89
CA LEU A 268 1.50 26.87 14.95
C LEU A 268 2.06 27.13 13.56
N GLY A 269 2.30 28.40 13.21
CA GLY A 269 2.89 28.81 11.96
C GLY A 269 3.20 30.30 11.93
N ASP A 270 4.25 30.66 11.19
CA ASP A 270 4.67 32.03 10.95
C ASP A 270 4.90 32.25 9.44
N PRO A 271 3.94 32.84 8.70
CA PRO A 271 2.66 33.37 9.19
C PRO A 271 1.64 32.27 9.55
N PHE A 272 0.74 32.58 10.48
CA PHE A 272 -0.41 31.72 10.78
C PHE A 272 -1.43 31.84 9.64
N THR A 273 -1.76 30.72 9.01
CA THR A 273 -2.70 30.69 7.88
C THR A 273 -3.70 29.55 8.01
N LEU A 274 -4.89 29.76 7.46
CA LEU A 274 -5.91 28.72 7.31
C LEU A 274 -6.08 28.35 5.83
N ASP A 275 -6.43 27.10 5.58
CA ASP A 275 -6.75 26.62 4.25
C ASP A 275 -8.15 27.07 3.77
N GLU A 276 -8.55 26.63 2.58
CA GLU A 276 -9.88 26.89 2.00
C GLU A 276 -11.05 26.35 2.83
N ASN A 277 -10.78 25.45 3.78
CA ASN A 277 -11.74 24.87 4.70
C ASN A 277 -11.58 25.42 6.13
N GLY A 278 -10.92 26.57 6.31
CA GLY A 278 -10.74 27.17 7.64
C GLY A 278 -10.05 26.24 8.63
N ASP A 279 -9.28 25.26 8.13
CA ASP A 279 -8.43 24.39 8.91
C ASP A 279 -7.03 25.00 8.94
N VAL A 280 -6.33 24.89 10.06
CA VAL A 280 -4.96 25.42 10.13
C VAL A 280 -4.06 24.74 9.10
N ASN A 281 -3.30 25.56 8.38
CA ASN A 281 -2.35 25.11 7.39
C ASN A 281 -0.96 24.92 8.04
N ILE A 282 -0.75 23.76 8.65
CA ILE A 282 0.50 23.43 9.36
C ILE A 282 1.18 22.19 8.82
N GLN A 283 2.50 22.16 9.01
CA GLN A 283 3.32 20.98 8.72
C GLN A 283 2.93 19.78 9.59
N THR A 284 3.26 18.60 9.09
CA THR A 284 3.07 17.33 9.80
C THR A 284 4.41 16.77 10.20
N LEU A 285 4.50 16.28 11.43
CA LEU A 285 5.69 15.64 11.96
C LEU A 285 5.44 14.17 12.21
N TYR A 286 6.50 13.40 12.06
CA TYR A 286 6.54 11.98 12.32
C TYR A 286 7.51 11.73 13.45
N TYR A 287 6.96 11.24 14.55
CA TYR A 287 7.70 10.91 15.76
C TYR A 287 7.87 9.40 15.85
N SER A 288 9.07 8.91 16.13
CA SER A 288 9.29 7.52 16.52
C SER A 288 9.56 7.43 18.02
N TYR A 289 8.88 6.50 18.70
CA TYR A 289 9.04 6.29 20.13
C TYR A 289 10.18 5.31 20.42
N SER A 290 11.06 5.67 21.34
CA SER A 290 12.28 4.89 21.66
C SER A 290 12.01 3.65 22.52
N GLY A 291 10.86 3.61 23.21
CA GLY A 291 10.52 2.64 24.24
C GLY A 291 11.16 2.90 25.60
N ASP A 292 11.91 3.99 25.74
CA ASP A 292 12.29 4.54 27.05
C ASP A 292 11.20 5.50 27.51
N TYR A 293 10.18 4.97 28.19
CA TYR A 293 8.94 5.69 28.47
C TYR A 293 8.35 6.29 27.17
N TYR A 294 7.88 7.54 27.21
CA TYR A 294 7.33 8.25 26.06
C TYR A 294 8.37 9.08 25.28
N ASN A 295 9.66 8.83 25.52
CA ASN A 295 10.73 9.52 24.80
C ASN A 295 10.64 9.20 23.31
N ASN A 296 10.63 10.25 22.49
CA ASN A 296 10.45 10.15 21.05
C ASN A 296 11.45 11.04 20.32
N VAL A 297 11.64 10.75 19.04
CA VAL A 297 12.48 11.52 18.12
C VAL A 297 11.69 11.89 16.88
N ILE A 298 11.82 13.14 16.44
CA ILE A 298 11.28 13.56 15.15
C ILE A 298 12.23 13.05 14.07
N PHE A 299 11.76 12.16 13.22
CA PHE A 299 12.55 11.64 12.12
C PHE A 299 12.08 12.15 10.76
N ALA A 300 10.82 12.59 10.64
CA ALA A 300 10.34 13.19 9.40
C ALA A 300 9.44 14.42 9.61
N GLU A 301 9.47 15.32 8.64
CA GLU A 301 8.61 16.50 8.55
C GLU A 301 8.05 16.61 7.12
N LEU A 302 6.73 16.72 6.99
CA LEU A 302 6.01 16.94 5.74
C LEU A 302 5.46 18.36 5.75
N GLU A 303 5.79 19.12 4.71
CA GLU A 303 5.31 20.49 4.55
C GLU A 303 3.78 20.58 4.63
N ALA A 304 3.26 21.74 5.03
CA ALA A 304 1.81 21.96 5.18
C ALA A 304 1.00 21.65 3.90
N SER A 305 1.62 21.84 2.72
CA SER A 305 1.05 21.47 1.42
C SER A 305 0.83 19.96 1.22
N GLY A 306 1.43 19.12 2.06
CA GLY A 306 1.37 17.67 1.96
C GLY A 306 2.13 17.08 0.77
N LYS A 307 3.09 17.81 0.19
CA LYS A 307 3.81 17.41 -1.03
C LYS A 307 5.27 17.00 -0.81
N ARG A 308 6.01 17.65 0.10
CA ARG A 308 7.46 17.44 0.23
C ARG A 308 7.86 17.16 1.67
N PHE A 309 8.73 16.18 1.86
CA PHE A 309 9.44 15.95 3.11
C PHE A 309 10.63 16.91 3.23
N SER A 310 10.64 17.78 4.24
CA SER A 310 11.69 18.79 4.45
C SER A 310 12.84 18.27 5.32
N LYS A 311 12.58 17.33 6.22
CA LYS A 311 13.57 16.68 7.09
C LYS A 311 13.27 15.20 7.12
N TYR A 312 14.23 14.34 6.75
CA TYR A 312 14.15 12.89 6.93
C TYR A 312 15.48 12.41 7.54
N ASN A 313 15.48 12.18 8.85
CA ASN A 313 16.68 11.81 9.60
C ASN A 313 16.86 10.30 9.61
N MET A 314 17.63 9.79 8.66
CA MET A 314 18.01 8.37 8.58
C MET A 314 18.93 7.91 9.73
N SER A 315 19.49 8.82 10.52
CA SER A 315 20.33 8.44 11.67
C SER A 315 19.52 8.20 12.94
N ALA A 316 18.23 8.58 12.96
CA ALA A 316 17.36 8.32 14.09
C ALA A 316 16.93 6.85 14.11
N PRO A 317 16.77 6.22 15.29
CA PRO A 317 16.11 4.92 15.39
C PRO A 317 14.62 5.12 15.11
N ILE A 318 14.15 4.62 13.97
CA ILE A 318 12.77 4.82 13.51
C ILE A 318 11.91 3.61 13.86
N PHE A 319 12.44 2.40 13.67
CA PHE A 319 11.67 1.16 13.77
C PHE A 319 12.02 0.36 15.01
N PHE A 320 11.23 -0.69 15.28
CA PHE A 320 11.35 -1.52 16.49
C PHE A 320 12.76 -2.11 16.67
N ASN A 321 13.43 -2.46 15.57
CA ASN A 321 14.79 -2.99 15.54
C ASN A 321 15.89 -1.94 15.78
N VAL A 322 15.53 -0.70 16.16
CA VAL A 322 16.45 0.45 16.32
C VAL A 322 17.07 0.91 14.99
N GLY A 323 16.69 0.30 13.87
CA GLY A 323 17.10 0.69 12.53
C GLY A 323 16.30 1.86 11.97
N SER A 324 16.81 2.40 10.86
CA SER A 324 16.18 3.44 10.05
C SER A 324 15.62 2.91 8.73
N GLU A 325 15.85 1.64 8.43
CA GLU A 325 15.38 0.99 7.21
C GLU A 325 14.00 0.35 7.44
N PRO A 326 12.99 0.72 6.65
CA PRO A 326 11.65 0.16 6.77
C PRO A 326 11.67 -1.35 6.45
N PRO A 327 10.97 -2.20 7.23
CA PRO A 327 10.75 -3.60 6.88
C PRO A 327 10.06 -3.73 5.52
N VAL A 328 10.38 -4.76 4.73
CA VAL A 328 9.65 -5.05 3.49
C VAL A 328 8.17 -5.30 3.79
N ASP A 329 7.24 -4.80 2.98
CA ASP A 329 5.80 -4.73 3.27
C ASP A 329 5.01 -6.04 3.14
N GLY A 330 5.60 -7.05 2.51
CA GLY A 330 4.99 -8.35 2.27
C GLY A 330 5.97 -9.51 2.43
N PRO A 331 5.49 -10.75 2.22
CA PRO A 331 6.38 -11.88 2.16
C PRO A 331 7.39 -11.66 1.03
N GLN A 332 8.64 -12.08 1.24
CA GLN A 332 9.62 -12.05 0.17
C GLN A 332 9.02 -12.78 -1.03
N VAL A 333 8.95 -12.09 -2.17
CA VAL A 333 8.57 -12.73 -3.42
C VAL A 333 9.58 -13.84 -3.62
N LEU A 334 9.15 -15.10 -3.44
CA LEU A 334 10.02 -16.24 -3.66
C LEU A 334 10.58 -16.08 -5.07
N PRO A 335 11.91 -16.11 -5.25
CA PRO A 335 12.48 -15.99 -6.58
C PRO A 335 11.82 -17.06 -7.44
N THR A 336 11.17 -16.65 -8.53
CA THR A 336 10.63 -17.62 -9.48
C THR A 336 11.81 -18.43 -9.97
N LEU A 337 11.85 -19.72 -9.62
CA LEU A 337 12.88 -20.62 -10.07
C LEU A 337 12.76 -20.72 -11.59
N THR A 338 13.60 -19.97 -12.30
CA THR A 338 13.69 -20.01 -13.75
C THR A 338 14.88 -20.87 -14.14
N TYR A 339 14.64 -21.81 -15.04
CA TYR A 339 15.72 -22.57 -15.68
C TYR A 339 16.33 -21.68 -16.76
N ASP A 340 17.44 -21.03 -16.43
CA ASP A 340 18.22 -20.23 -17.38
C ASP A 340 19.58 -20.90 -17.64
N SER A 341 20.25 -20.48 -18.70
CA SER A 341 21.63 -20.78 -19.06
C SER A 341 22.64 -20.52 -17.93
N GLY A 342 22.28 -19.70 -16.93
CA GLY A 342 23.07 -19.48 -15.72
C GLY A 342 23.00 -20.60 -14.67
N ASN A 343 21.98 -21.48 -14.72
CA ASN A 343 21.76 -22.55 -13.74
C ASN A 343 22.15 -23.92 -14.31
N MET A 344 22.68 -24.82 -13.47
CA MET A 344 23.14 -26.15 -13.91
C MET A 344 22.00 -26.96 -14.54
N GLU A 345 20.80 -26.87 -13.97
CA GLU A 345 19.60 -27.52 -14.48
C GLU A 345 19.20 -26.98 -15.86
N GLY A 346 19.35 -25.67 -16.08
CA GLY A 346 19.09 -25.05 -17.38
C GLY A 346 20.11 -25.48 -18.43
N ILE A 347 21.40 -25.56 -18.06
CA ILE A 347 22.48 -26.06 -18.93
C ILE A 347 22.24 -27.53 -19.32
N LEU A 348 21.86 -28.38 -18.36
CA LEU A 348 21.53 -29.79 -18.61
C LEU A 348 20.31 -29.91 -19.55
N LEU A 349 19.28 -29.10 -19.34
CA LEU A 349 18.10 -29.07 -20.21
C LEU A 349 18.50 -28.67 -21.65
N ILE A 350 19.31 -27.62 -21.81
CA ILE A 350 19.82 -27.18 -23.12
C ILE A 350 20.63 -28.31 -23.78
N ALA A 351 21.51 -28.98 -23.04
CA ALA A 351 22.30 -30.09 -23.56
C ALA A 351 21.41 -31.27 -24.02
N PHE A 352 20.36 -31.60 -23.28
CA PHE A 352 19.40 -32.63 -23.70
C PHE A 352 18.57 -32.22 -24.91
N ILE A 353 18.18 -30.94 -25.01
CA ILE A 353 17.47 -30.41 -26.17
C ILE A 353 18.37 -30.48 -27.42
N CYS A 354 19.60 -29.97 -27.32
CA CYS A 354 20.56 -29.95 -28.42
C CYS A 354 20.93 -31.36 -28.88
N SER A 355 21.17 -32.29 -27.94
CA SER A 355 21.44 -33.69 -28.28
C SER A 355 20.23 -34.38 -28.92
N GLY A 356 19.01 -34.13 -28.43
CA GLY A 356 17.77 -34.63 -29.03
C GLY A 356 17.58 -34.17 -30.48
N ILE A 357 17.79 -32.87 -30.75
CA ILE A 357 17.73 -32.29 -32.10
C ILE A 357 18.82 -32.92 -32.98
N ALA A 358 20.06 -33.00 -32.50
CA ALA A 358 21.17 -33.57 -33.26
C ALA A 358 20.91 -35.03 -33.64
N MET A 359 20.43 -35.86 -32.70
CA MET A 359 20.07 -37.26 -32.97
C MET A 359 18.93 -37.38 -33.98
N ALA A 360 17.91 -36.53 -33.89
CA ALA A 360 16.79 -36.52 -34.84
C ALA A 360 17.25 -36.14 -36.25
N LEU A 361 18.12 -35.12 -36.38
CA LEU A 361 18.68 -34.68 -37.66
C LEU A 361 19.64 -35.71 -38.26
N ILE A 362 20.52 -36.32 -37.47
CA ILE A 362 21.42 -37.39 -37.93
C ILE A 362 20.61 -38.59 -38.42
N SER A 363 19.60 -39.02 -37.65
CA SER A 363 18.72 -40.12 -38.04
C SER A 363 17.98 -39.81 -39.34
N GLY A 364 17.43 -38.59 -39.47
CA GLY A 364 16.82 -38.13 -40.71
C GLY A 364 17.79 -38.12 -41.89
N GLY A 365 19.01 -37.65 -41.68
CA GLY A 365 20.08 -37.62 -42.69
C GLY A 365 20.47 -39.02 -43.18
N VAL A 366 20.63 -39.98 -42.26
CA VAL A 366 20.92 -41.39 -42.59
C VAL A 366 19.77 -42.01 -43.38
N ILE A 367 18.51 -41.81 -42.95
CA ILE A 367 17.33 -42.31 -43.67
C ILE A 367 17.27 -41.73 -45.08
N PHE A 368 17.59 -40.44 -45.24
CA PHE A 368 17.59 -39.77 -46.53
C PHE A 368 18.71 -40.27 -47.46
N ALA A 369 19.95 -40.37 -46.94
CA ALA A 369 21.12 -40.79 -47.70
C ALA A 369 20.98 -42.25 -48.19
N PHE A 370 20.50 -43.14 -47.33
CA PHE A 370 20.38 -44.57 -47.62
C PHE A 370 18.97 -44.98 -48.05
N ARG A 371 18.13 -44.05 -48.51
CA ARG A 371 16.74 -44.30 -48.93
C ARG A 371 16.56 -45.37 -50.02
N VAL A 372 17.61 -45.64 -50.80
CA VAL A 372 17.62 -46.62 -51.89
C VAL A 372 17.93 -48.04 -51.38
N HIS A 373 18.57 -48.16 -50.21
CA HIS A 373 18.95 -49.45 -49.64
C HIS A 373 17.71 -50.27 -49.26
N SER A 374 17.71 -51.57 -49.58
CA SER A 374 16.54 -52.46 -49.47
C SER A 374 15.93 -52.47 -48.06
N ALA A 375 16.77 -52.49 -47.02
CA ALA A 375 16.35 -52.50 -45.62
C ALA A 375 15.64 -51.20 -45.16
N ILE A 376 16.03 -50.04 -45.69
CA ILE A 376 15.42 -48.74 -45.32
C ILE A 376 14.20 -48.47 -46.20
N ARG A 377 14.26 -48.88 -47.46
CA ARG A 377 13.16 -48.78 -48.41
C ARG A 377 11.91 -49.51 -47.91
N SER A 378 12.04 -50.65 -47.22
CA SER A 378 10.89 -51.36 -46.62
C SER A 378 10.21 -50.58 -45.50
N SER A 379 10.93 -49.68 -44.80
CA SER A 379 10.43 -48.96 -43.63
C SER A 379 9.60 -47.72 -43.96
N SER A 380 9.38 -47.43 -45.25
CA SER A 380 8.68 -46.23 -45.76
C SER A 380 9.42 -44.92 -45.38
N PRO A 381 10.50 -44.55 -46.11
CA PRO A 381 11.39 -43.44 -45.74
C PRO A 381 10.70 -42.08 -45.53
N PRO A 382 9.71 -41.64 -46.35
CA PRO A 382 9.03 -40.36 -46.14
C PRO A 382 8.32 -40.24 -44.79
N GLU A 383 7.67 -41.32 -44.34
CA GLU A 383 6.95 -41.38 -43.07
C GLU A 383 7.92 -41.33 -41.88
N MET A 384 9.10 -41.94 -42.00
CA MET A 384 10.16 -41.87 -40.98
C MET A 384 10.83 -40.49 -40.92
N LEU A 385 11.00 -39.81 -42.07
CA LEU A 385 11.51 -38.44 -42.12
C LEU A 385 10.55 -37.44 -41.46
N LEU A 386 9.23 -37.59 -41.67
CA LEU A 386 8.21 -36.79 -40.99
C LEU A 386 8.25 -36.99 -39.46
N LEU A 387 8.46 -38.22 -39.00
CA LEU A 387 8.61 -38.53 -37.59
C LEU A 387 9.84 -37.83 -36.98
N CYS A 388 11.01 -37.88 -37.65
CA CYS A 388 12.21 -37.15 -37.22
C CYS A 388 11.98 -35.62 -37.20
N GLY A 389 11.24 -35.10 -38.16
CA GLY A 389 10.83 -33.69 -38.19
C GLY A 389 9.94 -33.32 -37.00
N GLY A 390 8.92 -34.13 -36.71
CA GLY A 390 8.05 -33.95 -35.54
C GLY A 390 8.83 -33.95 -34.23
N CYS A 391 9.74 -34.92 -34.03
CA CYS A 391 10.61 -34.96 -32.86
C CYS A 391 11.48 -33.70 -32.73
N SER A 392 12.02 -33.19 -33.84
CA SER A 392 12.83 -31.97 -33.84
C SER A 392 12.01 -30.75 -33.42
N ILE A 393 10.78 -30.63 -33.90
CA ILE A 393 9.85 -29.55 -33.52
C ILE A 393 9.50 -29.62 -32.02
N VAL A 394 9.28 -30.82 -31.48
CA VAL A 394 9.06 -31.00 -30.03
C VAL A 394 10.29 -30.57 -29.22
N PHE A 395 11.51 -30.95 -29.63
CA PHE A 395 12.70 -30.52 -28.90
C PHE A 395 12.94 -29.01 -29.00
N VAL A 396 12.67 -28.39 -30.16
CA VAL A 396 12.76 -26.93 -30.32
C VAL A 396 11.72 -26.22 -29.45
N SER A 397 10.51 -26.76 -29.30
CA SER A 397 9.48 -26.13 -28.45
C SER A 397 9.83 -26.16 -26.97
N LEU A 398 10.66 -27.12 -26.53
CA LEU A 398 11.21 -27.15 -25.17
C LEU A 398 12.11 -25.95 -24.85
N ILE A 399 12.70 -25.29 -25.86
CA ILE A 399 13.45 -24.03 -25.67
C ILE A 399 12.54 -22.96 -25.08
N GLY A 400 11.26 -22.96 -25.43
CA GLY A 400 10.28 -22.04 -24.86
C GLY A 400 10.19 -22.14 -23.34
N PHE A 401 10.53 -23.27 -22.72
CA PHE A 401 10.51 -23.46 -21.26
C PHE A 401 11.73 -22.88 -20.52
N LEU A 402 12.75 -22.42 -21.25
CA LEU A 402 13.91 -21.74 -20.67
C LEU A 402 13.60 -20.26 -20.40
N GLY A 403 14.08 -19.76 -19.27
CA GLY A 403 13.94 -18.35 -18.88
C GLY A 403 12.52 -17.91 -18.48
N THR A 404 12.31 -16.60 -18.44
CA THR A 404 11.01 -16.00 -18.14
C THR A 404 10.08 -16.12 -19.34
N PRO A 405 8.83 -16.62 -19.16
CA PRO A 405 7.90 -16.77 -20.27
C PRO A 405 7.51 -15.42 -20.88
N ASP A 406 7.83 -15.22 -22.16
CA ASP A 406 7.29 -14.14 -22.96
C ASP A 406 6.13 -14.67 -23.85
N PRO A 407 5.33 -13.80 -24.50
CA PRO A 407 4.23 -14.24 -25.36
C PRO A 407 4.68 -15.18 -26.50
N PHE A 408 5.90 -15.02 -27.00
CA PHE A 408 6.46 -15.86 -28.06
C PHE A 408 6.79 -17.27 -27.54
N ALA A 409 7.44 -17.36 -26.39
CA ALA A 409 7.76 -18.59 -25.69
C ALA A 409 6.48 -19.35 -25.33
N CYS A 410 5.45 -18.67 -24.83
CA CYS A 410 4.14 -19.29 -24.56
C CYS A 410 3.49 -19.88 -25.82
N THR A 411 3.58 -19.15 -26.94
CA THR A 411 3.09 -19.63 -28.24
C THR A 411 3.89 -20.84 -28.69
N LEU A 412 5.23 -20.75 -28.69
CA LEU A 412 6.15 -21.81 -29.08
C LEU A 412 5.95 -23.09 -28.25
N ARG A 413 5.75 -22.97 -26.93
CA ARG A 413 5.46 -24.10 -26.03
C ARG A 413 4.20 -24.85 -26.49
N THR A 414 3.12 -24.10 -26.70
CA THR A 414 1.80 -24.69 -26.93
C THR A 414 1.66 -25.20 -28.36
N SER A 415 1.98 -24.35 -29.35
CA SER A 415 1.86 -24.70 -30.76
C SER A 415 2.93 -25.70 -31.19
N GLY A 416 4.18 -25.52 -30.75
CA GLY A 416 5.28 -26.40 -31.12
C GLY A 416 5.12 -27.83 -30.62
N ILE A 417 4.67 -28.03 -29.37
CA ILE A 417 4.38 -29.40 -28.87
C ILE A 417 3.22 -30.03 -29.65
N PHE A 418 2.14 -29.29 -29.89
CA PHE A 418 0.98 -29.80 -30.61
C PHE A 418 1.33 -30.20 -32.05
N MET A 419 2.02 -29.30 -32.77
CA MET A 419 2.51 -29.55 -34.12
C MET A 419 3.47 -30.73 -34.16
N GLY A 420 4.47 -30.74 -33.28
CA GLY A 420 5.43 -31.83 -33.19
C GLY A 420 4.76 -33.18 -32.92
N PHE A 421 3.75 -33.23 -32.04
CA PHE A 421 2.95 -34.42 -31.76
C PHE A 421 2.17 -34.91 -32.98
N ILE A 422 1.56 -34.01 -33.76
CA ILE A 422 0.83 -34.39 -34.99
C ILE A 422 1.77 -34.98 -36.03
N PHE A 423 2.93 -34.34 -36.24
CA PHE A 423 3.96 -34.82 -37.17
C PHE A 423 4.56 -36.17 -36.72
N PHE A 424 4.60 -36.44 -35.42
CA PHE A 424 5.05 -37.71 -34.85
C PHE A 424 3.99 -38.82 -34.92
N ALA A 425 2.77 -38.55 -34.45
CA ALA A 425 1.72 -39.55 -34.26
C ALA A 425 1.05 -39.97 -35.58
N THR A 426 0.84 -39.03 -36.50
CA THR A 426 0.10 -39.30 -37.76
C THR A 426 0.81 -40.35 -38.62
N PRO A 427 2.12 -40.26 -38.91
CA PRO A 427 2.82 -41.28 -39.68
C PRO A 427 2.83 -42.64 -38.97
N LEU A 428 2.91 -42.65 -37.62
CA LEU A 428 2.92 -43.88 -36.82
C LEU A 428 1.58 -44.62 -36.94
N VAL A 429 0.46 -43.91 -36.72
CA VAL A 429 -0.90 -44.47 -36.83
C VAL A 429 -1.15 -44.94 -38.26
N CYS A 430 -0.82 -44.13 -39.27
CA CYS A 430 -0.99 -44.50 -40.67
C CYS A 430 -0.16 -45.74 -41.05
N LYS A 431 1.07 -45.87 -40.53
CA LYS A 431 1.91 -47.06 -40.76
C LYS A 431 1.30 -48.31 -40.12
N THR A 432 0.81 -48.21 -38.89
CA THR A 432 0.15 -49.32 -38.19
C THR A 432 -1.13 -49.74 -38.90
N LEU A 433 -1.99 -48.79 -39.31
CA LEU A 433 -3.21 -49.05 -40.07
C LEU A 433 -2.89 -49.70 -41.42
N LYS A 434 -1.89 -49.18 -42.15
CA LYS A 434 -1.43 -49.76 -43.41
C LYS A 434 -1.00 -51.22 -43.22
N MET A 435 -0.20 -51.50 -42.19
CA MET A 435 0.26 -52.85 -41.89
C MET A 435 -0.91 -53.78 -41.52
N TRP A 436 -1.85 -53.29 -40.71
CA TRP A 436 -3.05 -54.03 -40.32
C TRP A 436 -3.94 -54.39 -41.51
N ILE A 437 -4.19 -53.45 -42.44
CA ILE A 437 -4.95 -53.70 -43.67
C ILE A 437 -4.26 -54.76 -44.54
N ILE A 438 -2.93 -54.69 -44.67
CA ILE A 438 -2.16 -55.65 -45.47
C ILE A 438 -2.26 -57.06 -44.88
N VAL A 439 -2.15 -57.19 -43.56
CA VAL A 439 -2.20 -58.48 -42.87
C VAL A 439 -3.61 -59.07 -42.88
N THR A 440 -4.65 -58.26 -42.64
CA THR A 440 -6.04 -58.73 -42.58
C THR A 440 -6.65 -59.04 -43.94
N ALA A 441 -6.09 -58.51 -45.03
CA ALA A 441 -6.58 -58.79 -46.38
C ALA A 441 -6.55 -60.30 -46.75
N GLY A 442 -5.75 -61.13 -46.07
CA GLY A 442 -5.77 -62.61 -46.18
C GLY A 442 -5.44 -63.18 -47.57
N ARG A 443 -5.16 -62.33 -48.56
CA ARG A 443 -4.88 -62.66 -49.97
C ARG A 443 -3.63 -61.94 -50.45
N ARG A 444 -2.95 -62.49 -51.45
CA ARG A 444 -1.81 -61.84 -52.10
C ARG A 444 -2.32 -60.59 -52.84
N MET A 445 -2.15 -59.42 -52.24
CA MET A 445 -2.58 -58.15 -52.83
C MET A 445 -1.84 -57.90 -54.15
N LYS A 446 -2.55 -57.33 -55.13
CA LYS A 446 -1.91 -56.89 -56.37
C LYS A 446 -1.06 -55.66 -56.07
N GLU A 447 0.06 -55.50 -56.78
CA GLU A 447 0.98 -54.37 -56.57
C GLU A 447 0.27 -53.01 -56.73
N SER A 448 -0.71 -52.91 -57.63
CA SER A 448 -1.55 -51.72 -57.82
C SER A 448 -2.39 -51.35 -56.60
N GLU A 449 -2.98 -52.34 -55.92
CA GLU A 449 -3.76 -52.13 -54.68
C GLU A 449 -2.86 -51.63 -53.55
N ALA A 450 -1.66 -52.22 -53.40
CA ALA A 450 -0.68 -51.79 -52.42
C ALA A 450 -0.21 -50.35 -52.65
N ARG A 451 0.09 -49.99 -53.91
CA ARG A 451 0.46 -48.61 -54.29
C ARG A 451 -0.68 -47.63 -54.01
N GLN A 452 -1.93 -48.01 -54.26
CA GLN A 452 -3.10 -47.16 -53.98
C GLN A 452 -3.31 -46.91 -52.48
N ILE A 453 -3.12 -47.93 -51.63
CA ILE A 453 -3.19 -47.78 -50.17
C ILE A 453 -2.09 -46.84 -49.66
N VAL A 454 -0.85 -47.00 -50.14
CA VAL A 454 0.27 -46.10 -49.79
C VAL A 454 -0.02 -44.67 -50.22
N PHE A 455 -0.53 -44.46 -51.44
CA PHE A 455 -0.89 -43.14 -51.93
C PHE A 455 -1.99 -42.49 -51.08
N LYS A 456 -3.09 -43.21 -50.82
CA LYS A 456 -4.20 -42.72 -49.97
C LYS A 456 -3.73 -42.35 -48.56
N SER A 457 -2.87 -43.19 -47.97
CA SER A 457 -2.29 -42.91 -46.65
C SER A 457 -1.44 -41.64 -46.64
N ARG A 458 -0.66 -41.37 -47.70
CA ARG A 458 0.17 -40.17 -47.80
C ARG A 458 -0.66 -38.91 -48.02
N VAL A 459 -1.73 -39.00 -48.81
CA VAL A 459 -2.69 -37.90 -48.96
C VAL A 459 -3.38 -37.60 -47.63
N ALA A 460 -3.80 -38.62 -46.88
CA ALA A 460 -4.40 -38.43 -45.55
C ALA A 460 -3.43 -37.75 -44.57
N ILE A 461 -2.16 -38.17 -44.53
CA ILE A 461 -1.12 -37.52 -43.72
C ILE A 461 -0.97 -36.05 -44.12
N ALA A 462 -0.87 -35.76 -45.42
CA ALA A 462 -0.73 -34.39 -45.91
C ALA A 462 -1.93 -33.52 -45.53
N VAL A 463 -3.16 -34.02 -45.67
CA VAL A 463 -4.39 -33.29 -45.28
C VAL A 463 -4.43 -33.00 -43.78
N ILE A 464 -4.11 -33.99 -42.94
CA ILE A 464 -4.09 -33.81 -41.48
C ILE A 464 -3.04 -32.77 -41.08
N ILE A 465 -1.85 -32.81 -41.69
CA ILE A 465 -0.79 -31.82 -41.45
C ILE A 465 -1.25 -30.42 -41.89
N THR A 466 -1.87 -30.27 -43.06
CA THR A 466 -2.35 -28.98 -43.57
C THR A 466 -3.49 -28.39 -42.74
N ILE A 467 -4.32 -29.21 -42.10
CA ILE A 467 -5.38 -28.73 -41.19
C ILE A 467 -4.80 -28.28 -39.84
N ALA A 468 -3.65 -28.85 -39.45
CA ALA A 468 -3.00 -28.57 -38.17
C ALA A 468 -2.12 -27.31 -38.19
N VAL A 469 -1.49 -27.03 -39.33
CA VAL A 469 -0.77 -25.77 -39.62
C VAL A 469 -1.78 -24.65 -39.85
#